data_AF-A0A7S1VWI3-F1
#
_entry.id   AF-A0A7S1VWI3-F1
#
_cell.length_a   1.000
_cell.length_b   1.000
_cell.length_c   1.000
_cell.angle_alpha   90.00
_cell.angle_beta   90.00
_cell.angle_gamma   90.00
#
_symmetry.space_group_name_H-M   'P 1'
#
loop_
_entity.id
_entity.type
_entity.pdbx_description
1 polymer ?
#
loop_
_entity_poly.entity_id
_entity_poly.type
_entity_poly.pdbx_seq_one_letter_code
_entity_poly.pdbx_strand_id
1 'polypeptide(L)'
;KYGLSNDVVLVGGTTDSNAAFFAAAGANPEYGTAVTSLGSTLAIKQLSSTYVEDASRGVYSHRFPRFGGSDGEESDNEEEAWLIGGASNVGCAVLRAEDFSTEELSSLSLEIDPNEDSPLSYYPLIKTGERFPVADSSKEPVLSPKPDSRTEYLHGILQGIGDVERDGFKVLGELGATPKLPKVVLSCGGGSKNDMWIAMRQRRLKEIYGDDSDDVVVKRATNTEASYGAALLAAATFDS
;
A
#
# COMPACT_ATOMS: atom_id res chain seq x y z
N LYS A 1 -0.98 40.74 2.76
CA LYS A 1 -1.91 40.16 1.75
C LYS A 1 -2.79 39.04 2.34
N TYR A 2 -2.24 38.13 3.15
CA TYR A 2 -2.98 36.96 3.64
C TYR A 2 -3.23 36.93 5.16
N GLY A 3 -2.85 37.98 5.90
CA GLY A 3 -3.13 38.09 7.35
C GLY A 3 -2.41 37.05 8.23
N LEU A 4 -1.35 36.41 7.72
CA LEU A 4 -0.55 35.45 8.49
C LEU A 4 0.34 36.17 9.51
N SER A 5 0.69 35.47 10.60
CA SER A 5 1.67 35.97 11.58
C SER A 5 3.02 36.26 10.90
N ASN A 6 3.76 37.22 11.45
CA ASN A 6 5.13 37.48 11.00
C ASN A 6 6.10 36.33 11.35
N ASP A 7 5.70 35.46 12.28
CA ASP A 7 6.47 34.28 12.69
C ASP A 7 6.07 33.02 11.90
N VAL A 8 5.29 33.16 10.81
CA VAL A 8 4.94 32.02 9.96
C VAL A 8 6.19 31.50 9.23
N VAL A 9 6.40 30.20 9.28
CA VAL A 9 7.52 29.55 8.61
C VAL A 9 7.02 28.67 7.47
N LEU A 10 7.78 28.64 6.38
CA LEU A 10 7.51 27.79 5.22
C LEU A 10 8.41 26.56 5.30
N VAL A 11 7.80 25.38 5.26
CA VAL A 11 8.49 24.09 5.33
C VAL A 11 8.61 23.50 3.92
N GLY A 12 9.70 22.77 3.67
CA GLY A 12 9.88 22.01 2.43
C GLY A 12 8.73 21.01 2.22
N GLY A 13 8.18 20.98 1.00
CA GLY A 13 7.08 20.08 0.66
C GLY A 13 7.54 18.65 0.37
N THR A 14 6.57 17.79 0.02
CA THR A 14 6.82 16.43 -0.49
C THR A 14 5.86 16.13 -1.65
N THR A 15 5.99 14.98 -2.30
CA THR A 15 5.07 14.56 -3.36
C THR A 15 3.72 14.12 -2.78
N ASP A 16 2.64 14.22 -3.55
CA ASP A 16 1.28 13.80 -3.13
C ASP A 16 1.25 12.37 -2.59
N SER A 17 2.02 11.48 -3.23
CA SER A 17 2.12 10.07 -2.87
C SER A 17 2.85 9.85 -1.53
N ASN A 18 3.82 10.70 -1.18
CA ASN A 18 4.50 10.66 0.11
C ASN A 18 3.66 11.35 1.19
N ALA A 19 3.00 12.45 0.86
CA ALA A 19 2.04 13.11 1.74
C ALA A 19 0.87 12.19 2.10
N ALA A 20 0.35 11.41 1.15
CA ALA A 20 -0.67 10.41 1.44
C ALA A 20 -0.17 9.32 2.41
N PHE A 21 1.13 8.96 2.37
CA PHE A 21 1.72 8.07 3.35
C PHE A 21 1.73 8.71 4.75
N PHE A 22 2.17 9.96 4.88
CA PHE A 22 2.08 10.71 6.15
C PHE A 22 0.65 10.80 6.69
N ALA A 23 -0.33 11.03 5.80
CA ALA A 23 -1.73 11.06 6.21
C ALA A 23 -2.19 9.72 6.80
N ALA A 24 -1.77 8.62 6.19
CA ALA A 24 -2.15 7.28 6.64
C ALA A 24 -1.41 6.84 7.90
N ALA A 25 -0.08 6.97 7.90
CA ALA A 25 0.83 6.38 8.89
C ALA A 25 1.24 7.34 10.02
N GLY A 26 0.97 8.64 9.87
CA GLY A 26 1.45 9.69 10.76
C GLY A 26 2.88 10.14 10.45
N ALA A 27 3.40 11.06 11.27
CA ALA A 27 4.74 11.63 11.11
C ALA A 27 5.86 10.71 11.61
N ASN A 28 5.61 9.92 12.66
CA ASN A 28 6.59 9.03 13.29
C ASN A 28 6.15 7.55 13.30
N PRO A 29 5.92 6.94 12.13
CA PRO A 29 5.62 5.51 12.05
C PRO A 29 6.85 4.66 12.41
N GLU A 30 6.60 3.44 12.90
CA GLU A 30 7.64 2.43 13.11
C GLU A 30 8.07 1.80 11.78
N TYR A 31 9.31 1.32 11.70
CA TYR A 31 9.76 0.50 10.56
C TYR A 31 8.88 -0.73 10.38
N GLY A 32 8.56 -1.05 9.12
CA GLY A 32 7.59 -2.08 8.77
C GLY A 32 6.15 -1.59 8.74
N THR A 33 5.89 -0.32 9.04
CA THR A 33 4.61 0.31 8.67
C THR A 33 4.55 0.45 7.17
N ALA A 34 3.48 -0.05 6.57
CA ALA A 34 3.24 0.00 5.14
C ALA A 34 1.89 0.64 4.82
N VAL A 35 1.78 1.16 3.59
CA VAL A 35 0.54 1.66 3.02
C VAL A 35 0.30 0.99 1.69
N THR A 36 -0.89 0.41 1.52
CA THR A 36 -1.39 -0.09 0.25
C THR A 36 -2.48 0.84 -0.27
N SER A 37 -2.29 1.38 -1.47
CA SER A 37 -3.29 2.17 -2.18
C SER A 37 -4.08 1.27 -3.13
N LEU A 38 -5.33 0.98 -2.76
CA LEU A 38 -6.31 0.23 -3.57
C LEU A 38 -7.06 1.19 -4.50
N GLY A 39 -6.32 1.76 -5.45
CA GLY A 39 -6.83 2.68 -6.46
C GLY A 39 -7.18 1.99 -7.77
N SER A 40 -7.23 2.75 -8.87
CA SER A 40 -7.33 2.18 -10.22
C SER A 40 -6.19 1.18 -10.50
N THR A 41 -5.01 1.47 -9.98
CA THR A 41 -3.85 0.57 -9.88
C THR A 41 -3.53 0.32 -8.41
N LEU A 42 -2.80 -0.75 -8.14
CA LEU A 42 -2.28 -1.14 -6.83
C LEU A 42 -0.89 -0.53 -6.64
N ALA A 43 -0.70 0.21 -5.56
CA ALA A 43 0.63 0.67 -5.16
C ALA A 43 0.87 0.31 -3.70
N ILE A 44 2.08 -0.14 -3.39
CA ILE A 44 2.49 -0.44 -2.02
C ILE A 44 3.70 0.42 -1.65
N LYS A 45 3.76 0.81 -0.39
CA LYS A 45 4.94 1.44 0.21
C LYS A 45 5.19 0.89 1.59
N GLN A 46 6.44 0.73 1.97
CA GLN A 46 6.86 0.29 3.30
C GLN A 46 7.94 1.22 3.83
N LEU A 47 7.87 1.56 5.12
CA LEU A 47 8.97 2.22 5.80
C LEU A 47 10.05 1.20 6.15
N SER A 48 11.27 1.46 5.69
CA SER A 48 12.45 0.61 5.85
C SER A 48 13.62 1.40 6.40
N SER A 49 14.45 0.77 7.24
CA SER A 49 15.75 1.35 7.64
C SER A 49 16.86 1.05 6.62
N THR A 50 16.52 0.37 5.54
CA THR A 50 17.46 -0.01 4.46
C THR A 50 16.95 0.50 3.13
N TYR A 51 17.81 1.21 2.40
CA TYR A 51 17.57 1.60 1.02
C TYR A 51 17.46 0.36 0.13
N VAL A 52 16.42 0.30 -0.70
CA VAL A 52 16.32 -0.72 -1.76
C VAL A 52 15.89 -0.10 -3.08
N GLU A 53 16.39 -0.65 -4.17
CA GLU A 53 16.02 -0.20 -5.51
C GLU A 53 16.10 -1.38 -6.47
N ASP A 54 15.16 -1.43 -7.40
CA ASP A 54 15.23 -2.32 -8.55
C ASP A 54 14.48 -1.68 -9.73
N ALA A 55 15.24 -0.95 -10.55
CA ALA A 55 14.71 -0.30 -11.73
C ALA A 55 14.04 -1.27 -12.72
N SER A 56 14.47 -2.53 -12.77
CA SER A 56 13.89 -3.53 -13.68
C SER A 56 12.46 -3.90 -13.29
N ARG A 57 12.16 -3.92 -11.99
CA ARG A 57 10.83 -4.18 -11.41
C ARG A 57 10.09 -2.91 -10.96
N GLY A 58 10.63 -1.73 -11.27
CA GLY A 58 10.03 -0.44 -10.88
C GLY A 58 9.96 -0.23 -9.37
N VAL A 59 10.88 -0.82 -8.60
CA VAL A 59 11.02 -0.59 -7.16
C VAL A 59 11.92 0.61 -6.93
N TYR A 60 11.45 1.53 -6.09
CA TYR A 60 12.14 2.79 -5.78
C TYR A 60 12.12 3.06 -4.27
N SER A 61 13.07 3.90 -3.83
CA SER A 61 13.16 4.39 -2.45
C SER A 61 13.15 5.91 -2.42
N HIS A 62 12.34 6.49 -1.55
CA HIS A 62 12.44 7.91 -1.18
C HIS A 62 12.97 8.03 0.24
N ARG A 63 13.91 8.94 0.49
CA ARG A 63 14.32 9.26 1.86
C ARG A 63 13.10 9.76 2.64
N PHE A 64 12.86 9.18 3.81
CA PHE A 64 11.77 9.54 4.70
C PHE A 64 12.37 10.34 5.87
N PRO A 65 11.90 11.56 6.14
CA PRO A 65 12.37 12.34 7.28
C PRO A 65 11.93 11.68 8.59
N ARG A 66 12.84 11.62 9.56
CA ARG A 66 12.56 11.17 10.92
C ARG A 66 12.52 12.42 11.81
N PHE A 67 11.43 12.58 12.57
CA PHE A 67 11.23 13.74 13.43
C PHE A 67 11.43 13.33 14.90
N GLY A 68 12.39 13.97 15.58
CA GLY A 68 12.71 13.72 16.98
C GLY A 68 14.03 12.98 17.20
N GLY A 69 15.08 13.75 17.53
CA GLY A 69 16.22 13.31 18.33
C GLY A 69 16.14 14.03 19.68
N SER A 70 16.50 13.35 20.77
CA SER A 70 16.54 13.97 22.09
C SER A 70 17.52 15.15 22.10
N ASP A 71 17.02 16.32 22.51
CA ASP A 71 17.78 17.43 23.08
C ASP A 71 19.04 17.89 22.32
N GLY A 72 18.88 18.68 21.25
CA GLY A 72 19.84 19.73 20.85
C GLY A 72 21.30 19.32 20.57
N GLU A 73 21.63 18.03 20.62
CA GLU A 73 22.88 17.49 20.16
C GLU A 73 22.70 17.17 18.68
N GLU A 74 23.51 17.83 17.84
CA GLU A 74 23.78 17.39 16.48
C GLU A 74 24.32 15.96 16.56
N SER A 75 23.45 14.97 16.64
CA SER A 75 23.87 13.59 16.54
C SER A 75 24.18 13.37 15.06
N ASP A 76 25.46 13.16 14.75
CA ASP A 76 25.99 12.80 13.42
C ASP A 76 25.41 11.49 12.84
N ASN A 77 24.36 10.91 13.44
CA ASN A 77 23.61 9.76 12.98
C ASN A 77 22.11 10.08 12.94
N GLU A 78 21.66 10.86 11.94
CA GLU A 78 20.25 10.82 11.54
C GLU A 78 19.88 9.37 11.22
N GLU A 79 18.89 8.81 11.92
CA GLU A 79 18.41 7.46 11.67
C GLU A 79 17.91 7.38 10.22
N GLU A 80 18.60 6.60 9.37
CA GLU A 80 18.24 6.49 7.96
C GLU A 80 16.89 5.77 7.80
N ALA A 81 15.94 6.47 7.19
CA ALA A 81 14.64 5.92 6.87
C ALA A 81 14.32 6.10 5.38
N TRP A 82 13.74 5.05 4.81
CA TRP A 82 13.45 4.93 3.39
C TRP A 82 12.02 4.47 3.21
N LEU A 83 11.25 5.25 2.46
CA LEU A 83 9.93 4.85 1.99
C LEU A 83 10.09 4.13 0.66
N ILE A 84 10.10 2.80 0.74
CA ILE A 84 10.38 1.89 -0.36
C ILE A 84 9.05 1.45 -0.98
N GLY A 85 8.94 1.28 -2.28
CA GLY A 85 7.66 0.94 -2.88
C GLY A 85 7.70 0.50 -4.34
N GLY A 86 6.55 0.04 -4.81
CA GLY A 86 6.31 -0.43 -6.17
C GLY A 86 4.83 -0.27 -6.55
N ALA A 87 4.55 -0.25 -7.86
CA ALA A 87 3.20 -0.08 -8.37
C ALA A 87 2.89 -1.07 -9.50
N SER A 88 1.86 -1.88 -9.28
CA SER A 88 1.34 -2.85 -10.26
C SER A 88 0.29 -2.19 -11.16
N ASN A 89 0.18 -2.67 -12.40
CA ASN A 89 -0.91 -2.31 -13.30
C ASN A 89 -2.24 -2.98 -12.93
N VAL A 90 -2.23 -4.01 -12.07
CA VAL A 90 -3.42 -4.57 -11.42
C VAL A 90 -4.02 -3.54 -10.45
N GLY A 91 -5.33 -3.53 -10.27
CA GLY A 91 -6.01 -2.68 -9.29
C GLY A 91 -7.52 -2.64 -9.49
N CYS A 92 -8.21 -1.71 -8.84
CA CYS A 92 -9.68 -1.65 -8.84
C CYS A 92 -10.28 -1.19 -10.18
N ALA A 93 -9.46 -0.77 -11.15
CA ALA A 93 -9.98 -0.43 -12.48
C ALA A 93 -10.57 -1.66 -13.20
N VAL A 94 -10.05 -2.86 -12.93
CA VAL A 94 -10.57 -4.12 -13.49
C VAL A 94 -12.01 -4.38 -13.04
N LEU A 95 -12.38 -4.01 -11.82
CA LEU A 95 -13.75 -4.16 -11.30
C LEU A 95 -14.74 -3.37 -12.15
N ARG A 96 -14.37 -2.16 -12.58
CA ARG A 96 -15.21 -1.35 -13.49
C ARG A 96 -15.21 -1.90 -14.92
N ALA A 97 -14.08 -2.43 -15.39
CA ALA A 97 -13.98 -3.03 -16.72
C ALA A 97 -14.80 -4.33 -16.83
N GLU A 98 -15.04 -5.00 -15.70
CA GLU A 98 -15.87 -6.20 -15.55
C GLU A 98 -17.31 -5.85 -15.10
N ASP A 99 -17.72 -4.60 -15.31
CA ASP A 99 -19.07 -4.08 -15.09
C ASP A 99 -19.61 -4.32 -13.67
N PHE A 100 -18.78 -4.20 -12.63
CA PHE A 100 -19.26 -4.15 -11.25
C PHE A 100 -19.63 -2.71 -10.85
N SER A 101 -20.89 -2.52 -10.44
CA SER A 101 -21.34 -1.29 -9.78
C SER A 101 -20.85 -1.19 -8.33
N THR A 102 -20.88 0.00 -7.73
CA THR A 102 -20.45 0.18 -6.33
C THR A 102 -21.39 -0.55 -5.36
N GLU A 103 -22.67 -0.59 -5.72
CA GLU A 103 -23.73 -1.29 -5.00
C GLU A 103 -23.52 -2.80 -5.05
N GLU A 104 -23.24 -3.37 -6.23
CA GLU A 104 -22.89 -4.79 -6.37
C GLU A 104 -21.63 -5.15 -5.59
N LEU A 105 -20.56 -4.35 -5.70
CA LEU A 105 -19.33 -4.60 -4.94
C LEU A 105 -19.62 -4.67 -3.45
N SER A 106 -20.47 -3.79 -2.94
CA SER A 106 -20.85 -3.76 -1.53
C SER A 106 -21.70 -4.97 -1.15
N SER A 107 -22.71 -5.33 -1.94
CA SER A 107 -23.60 -6.46 -1.62
C SER A 107 -22.91 -7.81 -1.74
N LEU A 108 -22.22 -8.05 -2.86
CA LEU A 108 -21.55 -9.34 -3.13
C LEU A 108 -20.40 -9.58 -2.14
N SER A 109 -19.71 -8.52 -1.69
CA SER A 109 -18.63 -8.68 -0.70
C SER A 109 -19.12 -9.15 0.67
N LEU A 110 -20.41 -8.94 1.01
CA LEU A 110 -20.98 -9.46 2.26
C LEU A 110 -21.25 -10.97 2.20
N GLU A 111 -21.29 -11.55 1.00
CA GLU A 111 -21.53 -12.96 0.76
C GLU A 111 -20.22 -13.78 0.69
N ILE A 112 -19.07 -13.12 0.59
CA ILE A 112 -17.76 -13.76 0.50
C ILE A 112 -17.24 -14.03 1.91
N ASP A 113 -16.88 -15.28 2.20
CA ASP A 113 -16.09 -15.60 3.39
C ASP A 113 -14.61 -15.22 3.15
N PRO A 114 -14.05 -14.23 3.87
CA PRO A 114 -12.66 -13.83 3.68
C PRO A 114 -11.64 -14.89 4.10
N ASN A 115 -12.07 -15.95 4.81
CA ASN A 115 -11.19 -17.03 5.27
C ASN A 115 -11.07 -18.19 4.28
N GLU A 116 -11.94 -18.25 3.27
CA GLU A 116 -11.87 -19.27 2.23
C GLU A 116 -11.07 -18.76 1.03
N ASP A 117 -10.40 -19.69 0.33
CA ASP A 117 -9.73 -19.39 -0.93
C ASP A 117 -10.72 -19.51 -2.08
N SER A 118 -10.73 -18.49 -2.94
CA SER A 118 -11.30 -18.63 -4.26
C SER A 118 -10.50 -19.67 -5.06
N PRO A 119 -11.15 -20.64 -5.73
CA PRO A 119 -10.48 -21.60 -6.59
C PRO A 119 -9.96 -20.96 -7.90
N LEU A 120 -10.34 -19.72 -8.18
CA LEU A 120 -9.95 -18.98 -9.39
C LEU A 120 -8.56 -18.37 -9.21
N SER A 121 -7.64 -18.71 -10.11
CA SER A 121 -6.26 -18.18 -10.14
C SER A 121 -6.15 -17.03 -11.15
N TYR A 122 -6.63 -15.85 -10.79
CA TYR A 122 -6.62 -14.68 -11.65
C TYR A 122 -5.36 -13.83 -11.50
N TYR A 123 -5.00 -13.16 -12.59
CA TYR A 123 -4.04 -12.06 -12.64
C TYR A 123 -4.76 -10.87 -13.28
N PRO A 124 -5.50 -10.07 -12.50
CA PRO A 124 -6.59 -9.23 -13.00
C PRO A 124 -6.09 -7.89 -13.57
N LEU A 125 -5.29 -7.98 -14.63
CA LEU A 125 -4.91 -6.85 -15.48
C LEU A 125 -6.06 -6.45 -16.40
N ILE A 126 -6.09 -5.19 -16.83
CA ILE A 126 -7.01 -4.73 -17.89
C ILE A 126 -6.38 -4.86 -19.29
N LYS A 127 -5.06 -4.77 -19.36
CA LYS A 127 -4.28 -4.82 -20.59
C LYS A 127 -3.00 -5.60 -20.37
N THR A 128 -2.43 -6.11 -21.44
CA THR A 128 -1.13 -6.79 -21.43
C THR A 128 -0.03 -5.90 -20.86
N GLY A 129 0.82 -6.49 -20.03
CA GLY A 129 2.01 -5.90 -19.47
C GLY A 129 1.90 -5.60 -17.98
N GLU A 130 2.90 -6.06 -17.24
CA GLU A 130 3.09 -5.79 -15.82
C GLU A 130 4.48 -5.19 -15.55
N ARG A 131 4.55 -4.31 -14.56
CA ARG A 131 5.81 -3.68 -14.12
C ARG A 131 6.29 -4.20 -12.78
N PHE A 132 5.36 -4.45 -11.87
CA PHE A 132 5.60 -4.86 -10.50
C PHE A 132 4.44 -5.75 -10.05
N PRO A 133 4.65 -6.83 -9.28
CA PRO A 133 5.91 -7.36 -8.76
C PRO A 133 6.74 -8.15 -9.79
N VAL A 134 6.15 -8.49 -10.93
CA VAL A 134 6.81 -9.19 -12.04
C VAL A 134 7.01 -8.21 -13.19
N ALA A 135 8.26 -7.97 -13.57
CA ALA A 135 8.60 -7.16 -14.72
C ALA A 135 8.42 -7.98 -16.02
N ASP A 136 7.23 -7.91 -16.60
CA ASP A 136 6.90 -8.64 -17.82
C ASP A 136 5.95 -7.82 -18.70
N SER A 137 6.50 -7.18 -19.73
CA SER A 137 5.72 -6.39 -20.69
C SER A 137 4.75 -7.23 -21.53
N SER A 138 4.91 -8.55 -21.55
CA SER A 138 4.04 -9.51 -22.25
C SER A 138 3.05 -10.21 -21.32
N LYS A 139 2.99 -9.85 -20.04
CA LYS A 139 2.10 -10.47 -19.06
C LYS A 139 0.65 -10.28 -19.47
N GLU A 140 -0.03 -11.36 -19.82
CA GLU A 140 -1.44 -11.29 -20.22
C GLU A 140 -2.39 -11.20 -19.02
N PRO A 141 -3.54 -10.50 -19.16
CA PRO A 141 -4.65 -10.59 -18.22
C PRO A 141 -5.15 -12.02 -18.07
N VAL A 142 -5.40 -12.46 -16.83
CA VAL A 142 -6.01 -13.75 -16.54
C VAL A 142 -7.27 -13.52 -15.70
N LEU A 143 -8.43 -13.65 -16.35
CA LEU A 143 -9.78 -13.49 -15.76
C LEU A 143 -10.71 -14.66 -16.17
N SER A 144 -10.13 -15.78 -16.60
CA SER A 144 -10.85 -16.98 -17.06
C SER A 144 -10.48 -18.19 -16.19
N PRO A 145 -11.42 -19.12 -15.95
CA PRO A 145 -12.82 -19.12 -16.42
C PRO A 145 -13.67 -18.07 -15.70
N LYS A 146 -14.69 -17.51 -16.35
CA LYS A 146 -15.68 -16.65 -15.68
C LYS A 146 -16.83 -17.52 -15.16
N PRO A 147 -17.02 -17.67 -13.84
CA PRO A 147 -18.12 -18.47 -13.30
C PRO A 147 -19.46 -17.75 -13.54
N ASP A 148 -20.56 -18.51 -13.49
CA ASP A 148 -21.91 -17.94 -13.56
C ASP A 148 -22.25 -17.10 -12.31
N SER A 149 -21.63 -17.44 -11.17
CA SER A 149 -21.77 -16.71 -9.91
C SER A 149 -20.92 -15.44 -9.91
N ARG A 150 -21.59 -14.27 -9.84
CA ARG A 150 -20.93 -12.97 -9.72
C ARG A 150 -20.15 -12.82 -8.42
N THR A 151 -20.63 -13.42 -7.33
CA THR A 151 -19.95 -13.44 -6.03
C THR A 151 -18.63 -14.21 -6.13
N GLU A 152 -18.64 -15.40 -6.75
CA GLU A 152 -17.40 -16.17 -6.97
C GLU A 152 -16.43 -15.43 -7.89
N TYR A 153 -16.96 -14.80 -8.95
CA TYR A 153 -16.13 -14.03 -9.86
C TYR A 153 -15.45 -12.86 -9.15
N LEU A 154 -16.20 -12.10 -8.35
CA LEU A 154 -15.66 -11.01 -7.54
C LEU A 154 -14.62 -11.52 -6.55
N HIS A 155 -14.88 -12.64 -5.86
CA HIS A 155 -13.93 -13.25 -4.94
C HIS A 155 -12.59 -13.54 -5.63
N GLY A 156 -12.62 -14.18 -6.81
CA GLY A 156 -11.41 -14.45 -7.59
C GLY A 156 -10.64 -13.20 -7.97
N ILE A 157 -11.32 -12.11 -8.36
CA ILE A 157 -10.66 -10.86 -8.73
C ILE A 157 -10.01 -10.21 -7.51
N LEU A 158 -10.75 -10.08 -6.41
CA LEU A 158 -10.25 -9.45 -5.18
C LEU A 158 -9.09 -10.25 -4.56
N GLN A 159 -9.16 -11.59 -4.62
CA GLN A 159 -8.05 -12.46 -4.22
C GLN A 159 -6.84 -12.27 -5.13
N GLY A 160 -7.02 -12.25 -6.46
CA GLY A 160 -5.92 -12.03 -7.40
C GLY A 160 -5.21 -10.69 -7.20
N ILE A 161 -5.94 -9.61 -6.87
CA ILE A 161 -5.31 -8.33 -6.50
C ILE A 161 -4.53 -8.47 -5.17
N GLY A 162 -5.10 -9.16 -4.18
CA GLY A 162 -4.43 -9.43 -2.89
C GLY A 162 -3.17 -10.28 -3.03
N ASP A 163 -3.15 -11.22 -3.98
CA ASP A 163 -1.98 -12.04 -4.30
C ASP A 163 -0.85 -11.19 -4.90
N VAL A 164 -1.19 -10.26 -5.78
CA VAL A 164 -0.21 -9.31 -6.35
C VAL A 164 0.36 -8.39 -5.26
N GLU A 165 -0.46 -7.96 -4.29
CA GLU A 165 0.02 -7.21 -3.13
C GLU A 165 1.00 -8.03 -2.28
N ARG A 166 0.63 -9.27 -1.93
CA ARG A 166 1.48 -10.20 -1.18
C ARG A 166 2.82 -10.41 -1.87
N ASP A 167 2.78 -10.70 -3.17
CA ASP A 167 3.99 -10.90 -3.97
C ASP A 167 4.82 -9.62 -4.06
N GLY A 168 4.18 -8.45 -4.08
CA GLY A 168 4.83 -7.15 -3.98
C GLY A 168 5.64 -6.98 -2.70
N PHE A 169 5.04 -7.22 -1.53
CA PHE A 169 5.77 -7.12 -0.26
C PHE A 169 6.88 -8.18 -0.17
N LYS A 170 6.66 -9.38 -0.70
CA LYS A 170 7.70 -10.40 -0.80
C LYS A 170 8.90 -9.90 -1.61
N VAL A 171 8.68 -9.26 -2.76
CA VAL A 171 9.75 -8.67 -3.59
C VAL A 171 10.52 -7.60 -2.82
N LEU A 172 9.83 -6.71 -2.08
CA LEU A 172 10.51 -5.70 -1.25
C LEU A 172 11.41 -6.36 -0.19
N GLY A 173 10.93 -7.42 0.46
CA GLY A 173 11.70 -8.19 1.43
C GLY A 173 12.90 -8.94 0.83
N GLU A 174 12.74 -9.52 -0.36
CA GLU A 174 13.84 -10.16 -1.11
C GLU A 174 14.92 -9.17 -1.54
N LEU A 175 14.54 -7.92 -1.79
CA LEU A 175 15.45 -6.82 -2.12
C LEU A 175 16.18 -6.24 -0.89
N GLY A 176 15.84 -6.67 0.32
CA GLY A 176 16.54 -6.27 1.54
C GLY A 176 15.84 -5.19 2.38
N ALA A 177 14.52 -5.03 2.24
CA ALA A 177 13.74 -4.20 3.15
C ALA A 177 13.99 -4.61 4.62
N THR A 178 14.06 -3.63 5.52
CA THR A 178 14.22 -3.86 6.96
C THR A 178 13.14 -3.10 7.73
N PRO A 179 12.17 -3.79 8.37
CA PRO A 179 12.01 -5.25 8.41
C PRO A 179 11.68 -5.85 7.04
N LYS A 180 11.96 -7.15 6.86
CA LYS A 180 11.74 -7.87 5.59
C LYS A 180 10.30 -7.81 5.12
N LEU A 181 9.37 -7.88 6.07
CA LEU A 181 7.93 -7.87 5.82
C LEU A 181 7.27 -6.80 6.69
N PRO A 182 6.15 -6.21 6.25
CA PRO A 182 5.46 -5.17 7.01
C PRO A 182 4.75 -5.73 8.25
N LYS A 183 4.81 -5.02 9.37
CA LYS A 183 4.05 -5.40 10.58
C LYS A 183 2.61 -4.89 10.52
N VAL A 184 2.41 -3.74 9.89
CA VAL A 184 1.10 -3.11 9.74
C VAL A 184 0.96 -2.63 8.30
N VAL A 185 -0.15 -2.97 7.65
CA VAL A 185 -0.50 -2.48 6.32
C VAL A 185 -1.76 -1.62 6.40
N LEU A 186 -1.59 -0.33 6.16
CA LEU A 186 -2.66 0.66 6.14
C LEU A 186 -3.24 0.76 4.74
N SER A 187 -4.56 0.65 4.63
CA SER A 187 -5.26 0.58 3.35
C SER A 187 -5.88 1.93 3.01
N CYS A 188 -5.57 2.43 1.82
CA CYS A 188 -6.09 3.68 1.26
C CYS A 188 -6.79 3.41 -0.09
N GLY A 189 -7.44 4.43 -0.66
CA GLY A 189 -8.12 4.32 -1.96
C GLY A 189 -9.53 3.72 -1.87
N GLY A 190 -10.22 3.62 -3.01
CA GLY A 190 -11.62 3.20 -3.08
C GLY A 190 -11.86 1.80 -2.49
N GLY A 191 -10.92 0.87 -2.68
CA GLY A 191 -11.01 -0.49 -2.16
C GLY A 191 -10.91 -0.60 -0.63
N SER A 192 -10.37 0.41 0.05
CA SER A 192 -10.15 0.37 1.51
C SER A 192 -11.43 0.36 2.37
N LYS A 193 -12.60 0.57 1.76
CA LYS A 193 -13.90 0.56 2.45
C LYS A 193 -14.51 -0.84 2.59
N ASN A 194 -13.89 -1.85 1.99
CA ASN A 194 -14.40 -3.22 1.97
C ASN A 194 -13.73 -4.04 3.10
N ASP A 195 -14.44 -4.19 4.21
CA ASP A 195 -13.92 -4.88 5.40
C ASP A 195 -13.66 -6.37 5.16
N MET A 196 -14.49 -7.04 4.35
CA MET A 196 -14.24 -8.41 3.90
C MET A 196 -12.89 -8.48 3.18
N TRP A 197 -12.65 -7.55 2.26
CA TRP A 197 -11.40 -7.54 1.50
C TRP A 197 -10.17 -7.21 2.35
N ILE A 198 -10.31 -6.37 3.38
CA ILE A 198 -9.26 -6.15 4.38
C ILE A 198 -8.91 -7.47 5.09
N ALA A 199 -9.91 -8.21 5.56
CA ALA A 199 -9.70 -9.48 6.25
C ALA A 199 -9.04 -10.52 5.33
N MET A 200 -9.51 -10.64 4.08
CA MET A 200 -8.91 -11.54 3.09
C MET A 200 -7.46 -11.16 2.80
N ARG A 201 -7.16 -9.87 2.55
CA ARG A 201 -5.79 -9.39 2.31
C ARG A 201 -4.86 -9.68 3.48
N GLN A 202 -5.34 -9.53 4.71
CA GLN A 202 -4.56 -9.90 5.89
C GLN A 202 -4.19 -11.38 5.87
N ARG A 203 -5.17 -12.26 5.61
CA ARG A 203 -4.94 -13.69 5.49
C ARG A 203 -3.93 -14.02 4.38
N ARG A 204 -4.11 -13.45 3.18
CA ARG A 204 -3.18 -13.65 2.04
C ARG A 204 -1.77 -13.20 2.38
N LEU A 205 -1.61 -12.06 3.08
CA LEU A 205 -0.30 -11.58 3.51
C LEU A 205 0.34 -12.54 4.51
N LYS A 206 -0.40 -13.13 5.46
CA LYS A 206 0.16 -14.07 6.44
C LYS A 206 0.85 -15.28 5.80
N GLU A 207 0.47 -15.68 4.59
CA GLU A 207 1.09 -16.82 3.88
C GLU A 207 2.59 -16.68 3.64
N ILE A 208 3.12 -15.45 3.61
CA ILE A 208 4.56 -15.21 3.41
C ILE A 208 5.35 -15.02 4.73
N TYR A 209 4.71 -15.11 5.89
CA TYR A 209 5.35 -14.89 7.21
C TYR A 209 5.87 -16.19 7.85
N GLY A 210 5.51 -17.37 7.34
CA GLY A 210 5.94 -18.65 7.90
C GLY A 210 5.37 -18.91 9.31
N ASP A 211 6.05 -19.78 10.07
CA ASP A 211 5.62 -20.20 11.42
C ASP A 211 5.95 -19.16 12.51
N ASP A 212 6.82 -18.19 12.22
CA ASP A 212 7.18 -17.08 13.11
C ASP A 212 6.21 -15.90 12.93
N SER A 213 4.93 -16.13 13.26
CA SER A 213 3.86 -15.15 13.05
C SER A 213 3.94 -13.98 14.05
N ASP A 214 4.84 -13.03 13.81
CA ASP A 214 4.55 -11.64 14.17
C ASP A 214 3.42 -11.18 13.22
N ASP A 215 2.19 -11.16 13.77
CA ASP A 215 0.94 -10.90 13.06
C ASP A 215 1.01 -9.62 12.20
N VAL A 216 1.02 -9.77 10.88
CA VAL A 216 0.69 -8.66 9.99
C VAL A 216 -0.76 -8.25 10.24
N VAL A 217 -0.96 -6.96 10.54
CA VAL A 217 -2.29 -6.38 10.70
C VAL A 217 -2.61 -5.52 9.49
N VAL A 218 -3.71 -5.83 8.80
CA VAL A 218 -4.24 -4.98 7.72
C VAL A 218 -5.41 -4.20 8.27
N LYS A 219 -5.39 -2.88 8.09
CA LYS A 219 -6.50 -2.01 8.52
C LYS A 219 -6.65 -0.80 7.60
N ARG A 220 -7.80 -0.15 7.68
CA ARG A 220 -8.06 1.09 6.94
C ARG A 220 -7.27 2.25 7.54
N ALA A 221 -6.68 3.09 6.69
CA ALA A 221 -6.08 4.34 7.11
C ALA A 221 -7.16 5.32 7.60
N THR A 222 -6.92 6.02 8.71
CA THR A 222 -7.88 6.99 9.27
C THR A 222 -7.96 8.25 8.40
N ASN A 223 -6.82 8.71 7.89
CA ASN A 223 -6.73 9.83 6.95
C ASN A 223 -5.96 9.38 5.71
N THR A 224 -6.39 9.87 4.54
CA THR A 224 -5.78 9.52 3.25
C THR A 224 -5.48 10.75 2.39
N GLU A 225 -5.90 11.93 2.83
CA GLU A 225 -5.75 13.17 2.07
C GLU A 225 -4.31 13.68 2.11
N ALA A 226 -3.72 13.90 0.94
CA ALA A 226 -2.35 14.43 0.84
C ALA A 226 -2.19 15.79 1.53
N SER A 227 -3.23 16.64 1.52
CA SER A 227 -3.22 17.92 2.22
C SER A 227 -3.09 17.77 3.75
N TYR A 228 -3.75 16.76 4.32
CA TYR A 228 -3.61 16.42 5.74
C TYR A 228 -2.20 15.93 6.05
N GLY A 229 -1.63 15.08 5.19
CA GLY A 229 -0.25 14.63 5.32
C GLY A 229 0.78 15.76 5.21
N ALA A 230 0.57 16.73 4.31
CA ALA A 230 1.42 17.92 4.21
C ALA A 230 1.33 18.79 5.48
N ALA A 231 0.15 18.90 6.09
CA ALA A 231 -0.01 19.60 7.36
C ALA A 231 0.72 18.87 8.51
N LEU A 232 0.68 17.54 8.54
CA LEU A 232 1.44 16.74 9.51
C LEU A 232 2.96 16.91 9.33
N LEU A 233 3.45 16.89 8.09
CA LEU A 233 4.86 17.13 7.77
C LEU A 233 5.31 18.51 8.28
N ALA A 234 4.50 19.55 8.03
CA ALA A 234 4.78 20.89 8.52
C ALA A 234 4.81 20.92 10.04
N ALA A 235 3.81 20.36 10.73
CA ALA A 235 3.74 20.34 12.19
C ALA A 235 4.93 19.59 12.83
N ALA A 236 5.27 18.42 12.31
CA ALA A 236 6.35 17.60 12.86
C ALA A 236 7.74 18.23 12.73
N THR A 237 7.91 19.18 11.80
CA THR A 237 9.16 19.94 11.64
C THR A 237 9.31 21.05 12.70
N PHE A 238 8.22 21.46 13.37
CA PHE A 238 8.27 22.47 14.45
C PHE A 238 8.31 21.88 15.85
N ASP A 239 7.79 20.67 16.02
CA ASP A 239 7.80 19.96 17.31
C ASP A 239 9.13 19.22 17.56
N SER A 240 10.07 19.24 16.61
CA SER A 240 11.41 18.64 16.67
C SER A 240 12.50 19.62 17.09
#